data_AF-A0A1Y0GAU4-F1
#
_entry.id   AF-A0A1Y0GAU4-F1
#
_cell.length_a   1.000
_cell.length_b   1.000
_cell.length_c   1.000
_cell.angle_alpha   90.00
_cell.angle_beta   90.00
_cell.angle_gamma   90.00
#
_symmetry.space_group_name_H-M   'P 1'
#
loop_
_entity.id
_entity.type
_entity.pdbx_description
1 polymer ?
#
loop_
_entity_poly.entity_id
_entity_poly.type
_entity_poly.pdbx_seq_one_letter_code
_entity_poly.pdbx_strand_id
1 'polypeptide(L)'
;MKSIKVTDVGSLKNELNKYKKGKKLDIRYFNQAARLAWLGKITMSPLDAEDETCQSWLLHVQPPEGFTAHFIDVDEDLINEIHVLDAEQGKYLAEIMRAGLSARAEELEQLNRRDFYFGKFFQTEGDTPASGEPSSGS
;
A
#
# COMPACT_ATOMS: atom_id res chain seq x y z
N MET A 1 32.18 0.99 -13.70
CA MET A 1 31.17 0.92 -14.78
C MET A 1 31.78 0.26 -16.00
N LYS A 2 31.26 -0.89 -16.46
CA LYS A 2 31.74 -1.52 -17.71
C LYS A 2 31.10 -0.79 -18.89
N SER A 3 31.94 -0.22 -19.75
CA SER A 3 31.53 0.41 -21.02
C SER A 3 30.76 -0.62 -21.86
N ILE A 4 29.47 -0.36 -22.11
CA ILE A 4 28.69 -1.11 -23.08
C ILE A 4 29.19 -0.66 -24.45
N LYS A 5 29.96 -1.52 -25.14
CA LYS A 5 30.28 -1.29 -26.55
C LYS A 5 28.98 -1.39 -27.34
N VAL A 6 28.55 -0.28 -27.94
CA VAL A 6 27.31 -0.11 -28.73
C VAL A 6 27.24 -1.05 -29.96
N THR A 7 28.25 -1.88 -30.19
CA THR A 7 28.35 -2.86 -31.28
C THR A 7 27.47 -4.10 -31.14
N ASP A 8 26.90 -4.40 -29.95
CA ASP A 8 26.01 -5.56 -29.76
C ASP A 8 24.55 -5.14 -29.49
N VAL A 9 23.86 -4.82 -30.59
CA VAL A 9 22.44 -4.46 -30.59
C VAL A 9 21.55 -5.63 -30.11
N GLY A 10 21.99 -6.88 -30.28
CA GLY A 10 21.22 -8.06 -29.86
C GLY A 10 21.17 -8.18 -28.34
N SER A 11 22.30 -8.02 -27.67
CA SER A 11 22.37 -7.99 -26.21
C SER A 11 21.54 -6.86 -25.61
N LEU A 12 21.63 -5.66 -26.19
CA LEU A 12 20.82 -4.50 -25.78
C LEU A 12 19.32 -4.76 -25.88
N LYS A 13 18.84 -5.34 -26.99
CA LYS A 13 17.42 -5.71 -27.15
C LYS A 13 16.96 -6.73 -26.11
N ASN A 14 17.80 -7.70 -25.79
CA ASN A 14 17.48 -8.71 -24.78
C ASN A 14 17.38 -8.11 -23.37
N GLU A 15 18.28 -7.22 -22.99
CA GLU A 15 18.17 -6.50 -21.71
C GLU A 15 16.93 -5.61 -21.66
N LEU A 16 16.64 -4.86 -22.73
CA LEU A 16 15.44 -4.03 -22.82
C LEU A 16 14.15 -4.87 -22.65
N ASN A 17 14.09 -6.04 -23.30
CA ASN A 17 12.96 -6.96 -23.16
C ASN A 17 12.81 -7.53 -21.75
N LYS A 18 13.90 -7.68 -20.98
CA LYS A 18 13.80 -8.07 -19.56
C LYS A 18 13.15 -6.96 -18.74
N TYR A 19 13.53 -5.70 -18.97
CA TYR A 19 12.92 -4.57 -18.28
C TYR A 19 11.45 -4.40 -18.63
N LYS A 20 11.07 -4.50 -19.92
CA LYS A 20 9.66 -4.45 -20.37
C LYS A 20 8.76 -5.54 -19.77
N LYS A 21 9.34 -6.68 -19.37
CA LYS A 21 8.61 -7.74 -18.67
C LYS A 21 8.48 -7.47 -17.17
N GLY A 22 9.37 -6.66 -16.62
CA GLY A 22 9.51 -6.45 -15.19
C GLY A 22 9.97 -7.70 -14.44
N LYS A 23 9.97 -7.60 -13.11
CA LYS A 23 10.35 -8.69 -12.20
C LYS A 23 9.33 -8.81 -11.08
N LYS A 24 9.17 -10.02 -10.57
CA LYS A 24 8.48 -10.24 -9.29
C LYS A 24 9.39 -9.80 -8.16
N LEU A 25 8.84 -9.02 -7.23
CA LEU A 25 9.38 -8.92 -5.88
C LEU A 25 9.31 -10.30 -5.24
N ASP A 26 10.30 -10.60 -4.40
CA ASP A 26 10.19 -11.73 -3.51
C ASP A 26 9.02 -11.53 -2.54
N ILE A 27 8.59 -12.63 -1.91
CA ILE A 27 7.40 -12.64 -1.06
C ILE A 27 7.51 -11.67 0.13
N ARG A 28 8.70 -11.44 0.67
CA ARG A 28 8.89 -10.53 1.81
C ARG A 28 8.69 -9.09 1.34
N TYR A 29 9.37 -8.69 0.27
CA TYR A 29 9.27 -7.35 -0.30
C TYR A 29 7.86 -7.06 -0.83
N PHE A 30 7.22 -8.03 -1.48
CA PHE A 30 5.84 -7.87 -1.95
C PHE A 30 4.88 -7.59 -0.79
N ASN A 31 5.00 -8.32 0.32
CA ASN A 31 4.12 -8.12 1.48
C ASN A 31 4.36 -6.78 2.17
N GLN A 32 5.61 -6.30 2.26
CA GLN A 32 5.89 -4.97 2.78
C GLN A 32 5.33 -3.87 1.86
N ALA A 33 5.57 -3.99 0.55
CA ALA A 33 5.02 -3.09 -0.45
C ALA A 33 3.48 -3.08 -0.42
N ALA A 34 2.84 -4.24 -0.25
CA ALA A 34 1.39 -4.37 -0.14
C ALA A 34 0.80 -3.63 1.07
N ARG A 35 1.43 -3.72 2.25
CA ARG A 35 1.01 -2.97 3.44
C ARG A 35 1.10 -1.47 3.21
N LEU A 36 2.20 -1.02 2.62
CA LEU A 36 2.40 0.39 2.29
C LEU A 36 1.47 0.85 1.16
N ALA A 37 1.14 -0.04 0.21
CA ALA A 37 0.17 0.21 -0.84
C ALA A 37 -1.20 0.50 -0.25
N TRP A 38 -1.65 -0.36 0.66
CA TRP A 38 -2.91 -0.19 1.38
C TRP A 38 -2.96 1.17 2.11
N LEU A 39 -1.83 1.59 2.69
CA LEU A 39 -1.66 2.89 3.34
C LEU A 39 -1.48 4.07 2.38
N GLY A 40 -1.48 3.86 1.06
CA GLY A 40 -1.26 4.92 0.07
C GLY A 40 0.15 5.50 0.10
N LYS A 41 1.12 4.73 0.60
CA LYS A 41 2.55 5.07 0.68
C LYS A 41 3.35 4.48 -0.48
N ILE A 42 2.71 4.24 -1.62
CA ILE A 42 3.39 3.85 -2.85
C ILE A 42 3.04 4.82 -3.98
N THR A 43 3.89 4.86 -4.99
CA THR A 43 3.62 5.51 -6.26
C THR A 43 3.89 4.51 -7.37
N MET A 44 2.97 4.43 -8.32
CA MET A 44 3.06 3.51 -9.45
C MET A 44 2.82 4.23 -10.76
N SER A 45 3.59 3.87 -11.79
CA SER A 45 3.34 4.28 -13.17
C SER A 45 3.64 3.12 -14.13
N PRO A 46 3.06 3.11 -15.33
CA PRO A 46 3.57 2.26 -16.41
C PRO A 46 5.06 2.53 -16.62
N LEU A 47 5.84 1.50 -16.95
CA LEU A 47 7.27 1.66 -17.29
C LEU A 47 7.45 2.46 -18.59
N ASP A 48 6.62 2.16 -19.58
CA ASP A 48 6.62 2.81 -20.87
C ASP A 48 5.15 3.10 -21.24
N ALA A 49 4.74 4.36 -21.13
CA ALA A 49 3.36 4.75 -21.38
C ALA A 49 3.03 4.87 -22.88
N GLU A 50 4.04 4.90 -23.74
CA GLU A 50 3.88 5.00 -25.20
C GLU A 50 3.81 3.62 -25.87
N ASP A 51 4.24 2.57 -25.17
CA ASP A 51 4.22 1.18 -25.64
C ASP A 51 3.10 0.36 -24.99
N GLU A 52 2.01 0.14 -25.72
CA GLU A 52 0.86 -0.68 -25.29
C GLU A 52 1.23 -2.14 -24.96
N THR A 53 2.37 -2.64 -25.48
CA THR A 53 2.85 -4.00 -25.19
C THR A 53 3.67 -4.08 -23.90
N CYS A 54 4.11 -2.94 -23.37
CA CYS A 54 4.85 -2.85 -22.11
C CYS A 54 3.87 -2.85 -20.94
N GLN A 55 3.76 -4.00 -20.27
CA GLN A 55 2.84 -4.17 -19.14
C GLN A 55 3.53 -4.08 -17.76
N SER A 56 4.84 -3.83 -17.74
CA SER A 56 5.59 -3.63 -16.50
C SER A 56 5.31 -2.28 -15.86
N TRP A 57 5.47 -2.22 -14.54
CA TRP A 57 5.22 -1.04 -13.74
C TRP A 57 6.49 -0.54 -13.08
N LEU A 58 6.62 0.77 -12.93
CA LEU A 58 7.52 1.37 -11.96
C LEU A 58 6.79 1.44 -10.62
N LEU A 59 7.45 0.97 -9.57
CA LEU A 59 7.01 1.08 -8.18
C LEU A 59 8.06 1.88 -7.41
N HIS A 60 7.60 2.92 -6.73
CA HIS A 60 8.35 3.60 -5.68
C HIS A 60 7.60 3.44 -4.35
N VAL A 61 8.32 3.05 -3.31
CA VAL A 61 7.77 2.81 -1.98
C VAL A 61 8.27 3.90 -1.03
N GLN A 62 7.35 4.64 -0.43
CA GLN A 62 7.70 5.67 0.54
C GLN A 62 7.95 5.02 1.90
N PRO A 63 8.94 5.51 2.68
CA PRO A 63 9.13 5.04 4.04
C PRO A 63 7.89 5.30 4.90
N PRO A 64 7.59 4.43 5.87
CA PRO A 64 6.56 4.71 6.86
C PRO A 64 6.98 5.88 7.74
N GLU A 65 6.02 6.69 8.16
CA GLU A 65 6.26 7.93 8.92
C GLU A 65 5.23 8.06 10.05
N GLY A 66 5.62 8.72 11.14
CA GLY A 66 4.72 8.95 12.27
C GLY A 66 4.17 7.65 12.85
N PHE A 67 2.85 7.57 13.02
CA PHE A 67 2.20 6.42 13.64
C PHE A 67 2.46 5.10 12.90
N THR A 68 2.53 5.11 11.56
CA THR A 68 2.69 3.87 10.79
C THR A 68 4.08 3.25 10.96
N ALA A 69 5.11 4.07 11.23
CA ALA A 69 6.47 3.60 11.48
C ALA A 69 6.61 2.77 12.77
N HIS A 70 5.65 2.85 13.68
CA HIS A 70 5.66 2.04 14.91
C HIS A 70 5.20 0.59 14.70
N PHE A 71 4.54 0.27 13.58
CA PHE A 71 3.92 -1.04 13.36
C PHE A 71 4.35 -1.73 12.06
N ILE A 72 5.04 -1.00 11.17
CA ILE A 72 5.49 -1.52 9.88
C ILE A 72 6.99 -1.37 9.80
N ASP A 73 7.66 -2.51 9.83
CA ASP A 73 9.09 -2.62 9.52
C ASP A 73 9.26 -2.90 8.02
N VAL A 74 10.20 -2.19 7.40
CA VAL A 74 10.39 -2.17 5.96
C VAL A 74 11.87 -2.25 5.67
N ASP A 75 12.26 -3.16 4.78
CA ASP A 75 13.66 -3.28 4.39
C ASP A 75 14.11 -2.02 3.63
N GLU A 76 15.30 -1.51 3.96
CA GLU A 76 15.85 -0.29 3.36
C GLU A 76 15.98 -0.39 1.83
N ASP A 77 16.33 -1.56 1.31
CA ASP A 77 16.44 -1.83 -0.13
C ASP A 77 15.09 -1.63 -0.86
N LEU A 78 13.97 -1.89 -0.17
CA LEU A 78 12.65 -1.71 -0.76
C LEU A 78 12.29 -0.23 -0.93
N ILE A 79 12.66 0.62 0.03
CA ILE A 79 12.27 2.04 0.05
C ILE A 79 13.26 2.96 -0.68
N ASN A 80 14.52 2.54 -0.85
CA ASN A 80 15.57 3.38 -1.43
C ASN A 80 15.67 3.23 -2.97
N GLU A 81 14.91 2.32 -3.57
CA GLU A 81 15.00 1.99 -4.99
C GLU A 81 13.65 2.15 -5.73
N ILE A 82 13.73 2.33 -7.06
CA ILE A 82 12.58 2.19 -7.94
C ILE A 82 12.59 0.77 -8.51
N HIS A 83 11.50 0.05 -8.26
CA HIS A 83 11.34 -1.35 -8.66
C HIS A 83 10.59 -1.43 -9.98
N VAL A 84 11.10 -2.22 -10.92
CA VAL A 84 10.37 -2.55 -12.16
C VAL A 84 9.60 -3.85 -11.95
N LEU A 85 8.30 -3.73 -11.69
CA LEU A 85 7.41 -4.85 -11.44
C LEU A 85 6.87 -5.43 -12.72
N ASP A 86 6.59 -6.73 -12.70
CA ASP A 86 5.79 -7.34 -13.75
C ASP A 86 4.33 -6.89 -13.71
N ALA A 87 3.60 -7.24 -14.77
CA ALA A 87 2.20 -6.88 -14.95
C ALA A 87 1.28 -7.42 -13.85
N GLU A 88 1.56 -8.62 -13.35
CA GLU A 88 0.71 -9.33 -12.41
C GLU A 88 0.79 -8.70 -11.02
N GLN A 89 2.01 -8.59 -10.47
CA GLN A 89 2.21 -7.96 -9.16
C GLN A 89 1.86 -6.48 -9.18
N GLY A 90 2.14 -5.77 -10.29
CA GLY A 90 1.75 -4.37 -10.45
C GLY A 90 0.23 -4.21 -10.36
N LYS A 91 -0.54 -5.05 -11.06
CA LYS A 91 -2.00 -5.03 -10.99
C LYS A 91 -2.52 -5.31 -9.57
N TYR A 92 -1.98 -6.31 -8.89
CA TYR A 92 -2.40 -6.63 -7.53
C TYR A 92 -2.10 -5.51 -6.53
N LEU A 93 -0.93 -4.86 -6.63
CA LEU A 93 -0.62 -3.71 -5.77
C LEU A 93 -1.58 -2.53 -6.01
N ALA A 94 -1.95 -2.28 -7.27
CA ALA A 94 -2.95 -1.25 -7.60
C ALA A 94 -4.34 -1.58 -7.00
N GLU A 95 -4.74 -2.85 -7.00
CA GLU A 95 -5.99 -3.30 -6.37
C GLU A 95 -5.95 -3.12 -4.84
N ILE A 96 -4.84 -3.48 -4.20
CA ILE A 96 -4.63 -3.31 -2.75
C ILE A 96 -4.65 -1.82 -2.37
N MET A 97 -3.98 -0.96 -3.16
CA MET A 97 -3.99 0.48 -2.96
C MET A 97 -5.41 1.05 -3.04
N ARG A 98 -6.19 0.63 -4.04
CA ARG A 98 -7.59 1.05 -4.18
C ARG A 98 -8.43 0.60 -2.98
N ALA A 99 -8.29 -0.66 -2.56
CA ALA A 99 -9.02 -1.19 -1.40
C ALA A 99 -8.69 -0.42 -0.11
N GLY A 100 -7.41 -0.15 0.14
CA GLY A 100 -6.99 0.61 1.32
C GLY A 100 -7.38 2.08 1.28
N LEU A 101 -7.40 2.70 0.11
CA LEU A 101 -7.93 4.07 -0.05
C LEU A 101 -9.43 4.12 0.29
N SER A 102 -10.22 3.22 -0.29
CA SER A 102 -11.67 3.18 -0.06
C SER A 102 -12.02 2.93 1.41
N ALA A 103 -11.38 1.96 2.05
CA ALA A 103 -11.64 1.64 3.46
C ALA A 103 -11.34 2.82 4.39
N ARG A 104 -10.20 3.48 4.21
CA ARG A 104 -9.82 4.65 5.03
C ARG A 104 -10.71 5.86 4.75
N ALA A 105 -11.14 6.06 3.51
CA ALA A 105 -12.10 7.12 3.19
C ALA A 105 -13.42 6.91 3.94
N GLU A 106 -13.93 5.68 3.97
CA GLU A 106 -15.12 5.33 4.73
C GLU A 106 -14.96 5.57 6.23
N GLU A 107 -13.86 5.11 6.84
CA GLU A 107 -13.56 5.34 8.26
C GLU A 107 -13.49 6.84 8.60
N LEU A 108 -12.84 7.64 7.75
CA LEU A 108 -12.71 9.08 7.95
C LEU A 108 -14.06 9.79 7.78
N GLU A 109 -14.90 9.35 6.85
CA GLU A 109 -16.27 9.87 6.73
C GLU A 109 -17.11 9.55 7.97
N GLN A 110 -17.02 8.32 8.50
CA GLN A 110 -17.72 7.95 9.73
C GLN A 110 -17.23 8.77 10.92
N LEU A 111 -15.91 8.97 11.01
CA LEU A 111 -15.28 9.80 12.04
C LEU A 111 -15.80 11.24 11.98
N ASN A 112 -15.89 11.82 10.78
CA ASN A 112 -16.35 13.19 10.57
C ASN A 112 -17.83 13.38 10.96
N ARG A 113 -18.66 12.34 10.81
CA ARG A 113 -20.08 12.37 11.21
C ARG A 113 -20.30 12.12 12.70
N ARG A 114 -19.29 11.63 13.42
CA ARG A 114 -19.43 11.20 14.82
C ARG A 114 -19.44 12.40 15.77
N ASP A 115 -20.56 12.60 16.47
CA ASP A 115 -20.63 13.56 17.58
C ASP A 115 -20.13 12.93 18.88
N PHE A 116 -18.84 13.15 19.16
CA PHE A 116 -18.20 12.67 20.39
C PHE A 116 -18.70 13.36 21.65
N TYR A 117 -19.10 14.63 21.56
CA TYR A 117 -19.49 15.40 22.73
C TYR A 117 -20.88 14.98 23.19
N PHE A 118 -21.84 14.92 22.26
CA PHE A 118 -23.18 14.50 22.56
C PHE A 118 -23.24 13.04 23.04
N GLY A 119 -22.54 12.13 22.35
CA GLY A 119 -22.47 10.73 22.76
C GLY A 119 -21.87 10.52 24.17
N LYS A 120 -21.01 11.43 24.63
CA LYS A 120 -20.36 11.34 25.95
C LYS A 120 -21.12 12.08 27.05
N PHE A 121 -21.76 13.20 26.74
CA PHE A 121 -22.29 14.12 27.76
C PHE A 121 -23.82 14.33 27.70
N PHE A 122 -24.49 13.83 26.66
CA PHE A 122 -25.94 13.92 26.50
C PHE A 122 -26.56 12.54 26.20
N GLN A 123 -26.14 11.52 26.95
CA GLN A 123 -26.87 10.26 26.99
C GLN A 123 -28.28 10.54 27.55
N THR A 124 -29.30 10.48 26.69
CA THR A 124 -30.71 10.52 27.11
C THR A 124 -30.95 9.43 28.14
N GLU A 125 -31.58 9.79 29.26
CA GLU A 125 -32.06 8.85 30.29
C GLU A 125 -32.88 7.75 29.62
N GLY A 126 -32.28 6.58 29.40
CA GLY A 126 -32.89 5.49 28.62
C GLY A 126 -31.90 4.45 28.10
N ASP A 127 -30.61 4.80 27.99
CA ASP A 127 -29.58 3.90 27.45
C ASP A 127 -28.62 3.34 28.52
N THR A 128 -29.13 3.11 29.73
CA THR A 128 -28.40 2.32 30.74
C THR A 128 -28.40 0.86 30.27
N PRO A 129 -27.24 0.26 29.93
CA PRO A 129 -27.20 -1.19 29.80
C PRO A 129 -27.50 -1.75 31.19
N ALA A 130 -28.45 -2.67 31.30
CA ALA A 130 -28.77 -3.37 32.53
C ALA A 130 -27.52 -4.14 33.02
N SER A 131 -26.62 -3.46 33.72
CA SER A 131 -25.59 -4.07 34.55
C SER A 131 -26.33 -4.66 35.74
N GLY A 132 -26.71 -5.92 35.60
CA GLY A 132 -27.17 -6.75 36.70
C GLY A 132 -26.05 -6.88 37.72
N GLU A 133 -26.17 -6.16 38.84
CA GLU A 133 -25.51 -6.53 40.07
C GLU A 133 -26.41 -7.51 40.83
N PRO A 134 -25.86 -8.62 41.37
CA PRO A 134 -26.65 -9.61 42.09
C PRO A 134 -27.02 -9.06 43.47
N SER A 135 -28.31 -9.12 43.79
CA SER A 135 -28.82 -8.80 45.12
C SER A 135 -28.16 -9.66 46.20
N SER A 136 -27.52 -9.03 47.18
CA SER A 136 -27.13 -9.66 48.44
C SER A 136 -27.64 -8.83 49.62
N GLY A 137 -28.36 -9.49 50.54
CA GLY A 137 -28.84 -8.97 51.83
C GLY A 137 -30.33 -8.56 51.80
N SER A 138 -31.20 -8.98 52.70
CA SER A 138 -31.06 -9.66 54.01
C SER A 138 -32.35 -10.39 54.37
#